data_AF-C1BDI8-F1
#
_entry.id   AF-C1BDI8-F1
#
_cell.length_a   1.000
_cell.length_b   1.000
_cell.length_c   1.000
_cell.angle_alpha   90.00
_cell.angle_beta   90.00
_cell.angle_gamma   90.00
#
_symmetry.space_group_name_H-M   'P 1'
#
loop_
_entity.id
_entity.type
_entity.pdbx_description
1 polymer ?
#
loop_
_entity_poly.entity_id
_entity_poly.type
_entity_poly.pdbx_seq_one_letter_code
_entity_poly.pdbx_strand_id
1 'polypeptide(L)'
;MSRRISQSITPTTEDVAALRGPFVAKGANDPVIKSLREYFKSSVPAWLAKLSEEQELTRERLAEIRDASSKRRVVIEALPEGSARDKALAELETAEAVVDDMDKALSGASTFGVS
;
A
#
# COMPACT_ATOMS: atom_id res chain seq x y z
N MET A 1 16.43 28.23 -9.35
CA MET A 1 15.34 27.27 -9.08
C MET A 1 15.64 25.99 -9.83
N SER A 2 16.03 24.90 -9.15
CA SER A 2 16.17 23.59 -9.79
C SER A 2 14.80 22.95 -9.96
N ARG A 3 14.44 22.60 -11.18
CA ARG A 3 13.24 21.81 -11.48
C ARG A 3 13.49 20.38 -11.01
N ARG A 4 12.79 19.91 -9.97
CA ARG A 4 12.78 18.48 -9.62
C ARG A 4 11.85 17.78 -10.59
N ILE A 5 12.39 16.88 -11.42
CA ILE A 5 11.58 15.98 -12.24
C ILE A 5 11.21 14.81 -11.31
N SER A 6 9.93 14.71 -10.96
CA SER A 6 9.41 13.54 -10.24
C SER A 6 9.23 12.41 -11.25
N GLN A 7 9.84 11.26 -10.99
CA GLN A 7 9.56 10.04 -11.76
C GLN A 7 8.31 9.36 -11.22
N SER A 8 7.59 8.70 -12.11
CA SER A 8 6.35 7.97 -11.83
C SER A 8 6.30 6.65 -12.59
N ILE A 9 5.47 5.73 -12.10
CA ILE A 9 5.19 4.43 -12.72
C ILE A 9 3.69 4.21 -12.82
N THR A 10 3.24 3.64 -13.92
CA THR A 10 1.84 3.24 -14.12
C THR A 10 1.66 1.80 -13.63
N PRO A 11 0.79 1.56 -12.62
CA PRO A 11 0.54 0.21 -12.11
C PRO A 11 -0.30 -0.60 -13.09
N THR A 12 -0.07 -1.91 -13.12
CA THR A 12 -0.94 -2.86 -13.84
C THR A 12 -2.24 -3.14 -13.06
N THR A 13 -3.20 -3.83 -13.68
CA THR A 13 -4.42 -4.30 -12.99
C THR A 13 -4.09 -5.12 -11.75
N GLU A 14 -3.10 -6.01 -11.86
CA GLU A 14 -2.66 -6.91 -10.79
C GLU A 14 -2.02 -6.12 -9.66
N ASP A 15 -1.20 -5.12 -9.98
CA ASP A 15 -0.62 -4.22 -8.99
C ASP A 15 -1.71 -3.43 -8.25
N VAL A 16 -2.68 -2.87 -8.97
CA VAL A 16 -3.79 -2.14 -8.36
C VAL A 16 -4.56 -3.04 -7.40
N ALA A 17 -4.82 -4.30 -7.77
CA ALA A 17 -5.49 -5.26 -6.91
C ALA A 17 -4.66 -5.58 -5.66
N ALA A 18 -3.36 -5.85 -5.83
CA ALA A 18 -2.43 -6.15 -4.74
C ALA A 18 -2.29 -4.95 -3.78
N LEU A 19 -2.09 -3.74 -4.30
CA LEU A 19 -1.90 -2.52 -3.52
C LEU A 19 -3.16 -2.11 -2.74
N ARG A 20 -4.36 -2.43 -3.25
CA ARG A 20 -5.63 -2.08 -2.58
C ARG A 20 -6.12 -3.16 -1.63
N GLY A 21 -5.92 -4.43 -1.99
CA GLY A 21 -6.51 -5.60 -1.33
C GLY A 21 -6.41 -5.56 0.20
N PRO A 22 -5.20 -5.43 0.76
CA PRO A 22 -5.02 -5.43 2.21
C PRO A 22 -5.80 -4.33 2.89
N PHE A 23 -6.02 -3.17 2.26
CA PHE A 23 -6.59 -1.99 2.91
C PHE A 23 -8.12 -1.92 2.88
N VAL A 24 -8.78 -2.92 2.30
CA VAL A 24 -10.24 -2.98 2.26
C VAL A 24 -10.81 -3.31 3.64
N ALA A 25 -11.36 -2.31 4.33
CA ALA A 25 -11.99 -2.49 5.65
C ALA A 25 -13.41 -3.09 5.52
N LYS A 26 -13.55 -4.38 5.80
CA LYS A 26 -14.83 -5.12 5.94
C LYS A 26 -14.99 -5.63 7.38
N GLY A 27 -16.22 -5.92 7.82
CA GLY A 27 -16.44 -6.54 9.14
C GLY A 27 -17.83 -6.33 9.75
N ALA A 28 -18.04 -6.90 10.93
CA ALA A 28 -19.27 -6.78 11.70
C ALA A 28 -19.46 -5.37 12.31
N ASN A 29 -20.65 -5.09 12.82
CA ASN A 29 -21.01 -3.82 13.46
C ASN A 29 -20.83 -3.81 14.98
N ASP A 30 -20.14 -4.82 15.52
CA ASP A 30 -19.67 -4.78 16.91
C ASP A 30 -18.88 -3.48 17.17
N PRO A 31 -19.10 -2.78 18.31
CA PRO A 31 -18.46 -1.50 18.58
C PRO A 31 -16.92 -1.51 18.55
N VAL A 32 -16.30 -2.60 19.02
CA VAL A 32 -14.83 -2.74 19.04
C VAL A 32 -14.33 -2.94 17.61
N ILE A 33 -14.98 -3.84 16.85
CA ILE A 33 -14.66 -4.08 15.44
C ILE A 33 -14.86 -2.79 14.62
N LYS A 34 -15.92 -2.02 14.90
CA LYS A 34 -16.17 -0.74 14.24
C LYS A 34 -15.05 0.26 14.51
N SER A 35 -14.65 0.44 15.77
CA SER A 35 -13.56 1.34 16.15
C SER A 35 -12.24 0.95 15.48
N LEU A 36 -11.95 -0.35 15.42
CA LEU A 36 -10.78 -0.88 14.73
C LEU A 36 -10.81 -0.59 13.22
N ARG A 37 -11.97 -0.76 12.56
CA ARG A 37 -12.13 -0.39 11.15
C ARG A 37 -11.94 1.11 10.91
N GLU A 38 -12.39 1.96 11.84
CA GLU A 38 -12.20 3.41 11.74
C GLU A 38 -10.72 3.78 11.87
N TYR A 39 -10.01 3.17 12.82
CA TYR A 39 -8.55 3.28 12.93
C TYR A 39 -7.87 2.90 11.60
N PHE A 40 -8.18 1.72 11.06
CA PHE A 40 -7.61 1.26 9.78
C PHE A 40 -7.95 2.14 8.58
N LYS A 41 -9.11 2.80 8.57
CA LYS A 41 -9.46 3.76 7.51
C LYS A 41 -8.66 5.05 7.65
N SER A 42 -8.46 5.53 8.87
CA SER A 42 -7.70 6.76 9.14
C SER A 42 -6.20 6.63 8.90
N SER A 43 -5.67 5.40 8.98
CA SER A 43 -4.24 5.11 8.78
C SER A 43 -3.84 4.91 7.32
N VAL A 44 -4.80 4.97 6.39
CA VAL A 44 -4.59 4.70 4.96
C VAL A 44 -4.86 5.98 4.16
N PRO A 45 -4.02 6.31 3.17
CA PRO A 45 -4.26 7.45 2.30
C PRO A 45 -5.62 7.34 1.58
N ALA A 46 -6.45 8.39 1.65
CA ALA A 46 -7.80 8.37 1.11
C ALA A 46 -7.86 8.10 -0.41
N TRP A 47 -6.79 8.40 -1.14
CA TRP A 47 -6.68 8.14 -2.57
C TRP A 47 -6.49 6.66 -2.91
N LEU A 48 -5.90 5.85 -2.02
CA LEU A 48 -5.57 4.46 -2.31
C LEU A 48 -6.81 3.63 -2.62
N ALA A 49 -7.92 3.94 -1.94
CA ALA A 49 -9.22 3.32 -2.22
C ALA A 49 -9.72 3.54 -3.66
N LYS A 50 -9.21 4.57 -4.34
CA LYS A 50 -9.55 4.99 -5.70
C LYS A 50 -8.42 4.75 -6.71
N LEU A 51 -7.36 4.03 -6.30
CA LEU A 51 -6.26 3.70 -7.20
C LEU A 51 -6.77 2.89 -8.41
N SER A 52 -6.31 3.29 -9.60
CA SER A 52 -6.58 2.65 -10.89
C SER A 52 -5.31 2.63 -11.74
N GLU A 53 -5.36 1.87 -12.84
CA GLU A 53 -4.26 1.75 -13.82
C GLU A 53 -3.98 3.04 -14.59
N GLU A 54 -4.90 4.00 -14.56
CA GLU A 54 -4.73 5.31 -15.22
C GLU A 54 -3.92 6.28 -14.36
N GLN A 55 -3.65 5.94 -13.10
CA GLN A 55 -2.97 6.82 -12.15
C GLN A 55 -1.48 6.49 -12.08
N GLU A 56 -0.67 7.52 -12.22
CA GLU A 56 0.77 7.44 -11.99
C GLU A 56 1.10 7.43 -10.49
N LEU A 57 1.97 6.50 -10.10
CA LEU A 57 2.50 6.39 -8.74
C LEU A 57 3.91 6.98 -8.69
N THR A 58 4.09 7.99 -7.83
CA THR A 58 5.41 8.53 -7.48
C THR A 58 5.99 7.79 -6.27
N ARG A 59 7.26 8.02 -5.97
CA ARG A 59 7.89 7.46 -4.76
C ARG A 59 7.22 7.91 -3.47
N GLU A 60 6.71 9.14 -3.42
CA GLU A 60 5.97 9.64 -2.28
C GLU A 60 4.69 8.83 -2.05
N ARG A 61 3.96 8.52 -3.12
CA ARG A 61 2.76 7.66 -3.06
C ARG A 61 3.09 6.24 -2.61
N LEU A 62 4.20 5.69 -3.08
CA LEU A 62 4.71 4.39 -2.64
C LEU A 62 5.09 4.40 -1.15
N ALA A 63 5.75 5.46 -0.67
CA ALA A 63 6.10 5.63 0.73
C ALA A 63 4.86 5.73 1.64
N GLU A 64 3.81 6.41 1.19
CA GLU A 64 2.54 6.45 1.92
C GLU A 64 1.89 5.07 2.06
N ILE A 65 2.02 4.20 1.05
CA ILE A 65 1.55 2.81 1.14
C ILE A 65 2.40 2.03 2.14
N ARG A 66 3.74 2.16 2.12
CA ARG A 66 4.62 1.50 3.11
C ARG A 66 4.30 1.87 4.56
N ASP A 67 4.03 3.15 4.81
CA ASP A 67 3.64 3.64 6.14
C ASP A 67 2.29 3.04 6.57
N ALA A 68 1.31 3.00 5.67
CA ALA A 68 0.03 2.35 5.93
C ALA A 68 0.19 0.84 6.19
N SER A 69 1.07 0.15 5.45
CA SER A 69 1.37 -1.26 5.67
C SER A 69 2.00 -1.50 7.04
N SER A 70 3.00 -0.70 7.42
CA SER A 70 3.69 -0.81 8.70
C SER A 70 2.72 -0.67 9.88
N LYS A 71 1.82 0.32 9.83
CA LYS A 71 0.78 0.51 10.86
C LYS A 71 -0.17 -0.68 10.95
N ARG A 72 -0.56 -1.24 9.80
CA ARG A 72 -1.48 -2.37 9.74
C ARG A 72 -0.83 -3.66 10.24
N ARG A 73 0.44 -3.90 9.90
CA ARG A 73 1.23 -5.06 10.33
C ARG A 73 1.27 -5.19 11.84
N VAL A 74 1.56 -4.10 12.56
CA VAL A 74 1.58 -4.06 14.04
C VAL A 74 0.28 -4.59 14.64
N VAL A 75 -0.87 -4.24 14.05
CA VAL A 75 -2.17 -4.69 14.54
C VAL A 75 -2.41 -6.16 14.20
N ILE A 76 -2.10 -6.60 12.98
CA ILE A 76 -2.31 -7.99 12.56
C ILE A 76 -1.45 -8.95 13.40
N GLU A 77 -0.20 -8.58 13.67
CA GLU A 77 0.73 -9.39 14.47
C GLU A 77 0.33 -9.48 15.95
N ALA A 78 -0.43 -8.51 16.46
CA ALA A 78 -1.00 -8.56 17.80
C ALA A 78 -2.22 -9.49 17.92
N LEU A 79 -2.79 -9.97 16.80
CA LEU A 79 -3.91 -10.90 16.81
C LEU A 79 -3.44 -12.33 17.13
N PRO A 80 -4.31 -13.16 17.74
CA PRO A 80 -4.05 -14.59 17.87
C PRO A 80 -3.70 -15.22 16.53
N GLU A 81 -2.82 -16.22 16.57
CA GLU A 81 -2.51 -17.03 15.39
C GLU A 81 -3.77 -17.70 14.84
N GLY A 82 -3.80 -17.83 13.51
CA GLY A 82 -4.91 -18.43 12.80
C GLY A 82 -5.00 -17.98 11.35
N SER A 83 -5.75 -18.73 10.56
CA SER A 83 -5.82 -18.55 9.10
C SER A 83 -6.21 -17.14 8.65
N ALA A 84 -7.03 -16.43 9.43
CA ALA A 84 -7.38 -15.04 9.15
C ALA A 84 -6.20 -14.09 9.31
N ARG A 85 -5.37 -14.28 10.35
CA ARG A 85 -4.14 -13.52 10.56
C ARG A 85 -3.13 -13.84 9.45
N ASP A 86 -2.92 -15.11 9.18
CA ASP A 86 -1.93 -15.57 8.18
C ASP A 86 -2.28 -15.02 6.79
N LYS A 87 -3.55 -15.09 6.41
CA LYS A 87 -4.04 -14.52 5.15
C LYS A 87 -3.83 -13.00 5.10
N ALA A 88 -4.14 -12.29 6.17
CA ALA A 88 -3.97 -10.84 6.20
C ALA A 88 -2.50 -10.42 6.12
N LEU A 89 -1.58 -11.20 6.72
CA LEU A 89 -0.13 -10.99 6.59
C LEU A 89 0.33 -11.26 5.15
N ALA A 90 -0.07 -12.39 4.56
CA ALA A 90 0.32 -12.73 3.19
C ALA A 90 -0.17 -11.70 2.16
N GLU A 91 -1.40 -11.21 2.29
CA GLU A 91 -1.92 -10.13 1.43
C GLU A 91 -1.10 -8.84 1.62
N LEU A 92 -0.72 -8.51 2.85
CA LEU A 92 0.08 -7.32 3.14
C LEU A 92 1.51 -7.43 2.60
N GLU A 93 2.14 -8.59 2.74
CA GLU A 93 3.46 -8.89 2.19
C GLU A 93 3.48 -8.80 0.66
N THR A 94 2.41 -9.25 0.01
CA THR A 94 2.24 -9.10 -1.44
C THR A 94 2.23 -7.63 -1.84
N ALA A 95 1.47 -6.79 -1.12
CA ALA A 95 1.43 -5.36 -1.39
C ALA A 95 2.79 -4.68 -1.15
N GLU A 96 3.48 -5.03 -0.06
CA GLU A 96 4.82 -4.52 0.26
C GLU A 96 5.84 -4.89 -0.84
N ALA A 97 5.80 -6.13 -1.34
CA ALA A 97 6.65 -6.57 -2.45
C ALA A 97 6.42 -5.76 -3.73
N VAL A 98 5.16 -5.53 -4.11
CA VAL A 98 4.80 -4.69 -5.28
C VAL A 98 5.34 -3.27 -5.09
N VAL A 99 5.17 -2.68 -3.90
CA VAL A 99 5.70 -1.34 -3.61
C VAL A 99 7.22 -1.29 -3.76
N ASP A 100 7.92 -2.30 -3.25
CA ASP A 100 9.38 -2.35 -3.32
C ASP A 100 9.88 -2.56 -4.75
N ASP A 101 9.20 -3.36 -5.56
CA ASP A 101 9.58 -3.56 -6.95
C ASP A 101 9.32 -2.30 -7.80
N MET A 102 8.23 -1.58 -7.55
CA MET A 102 7.97 -0.28 -8.18
C MET A 102 9.00 0.77 -7.78
N ASP A 103 9.37 0.86 -6.50
CA ASP A 103 10.38 1.82 -6.03
C ASP A 103 11.78 1.50 -6.56
N LYS A 104 12.13 0.21 -6.71
CA LYS A 104 13.34 -0.23 -7.43
C LYS A 104 13.29 0.18 -8.90
N ALA A 105 12.17 0.00 -9.58
CA ALA A 105 12.01 0.41 -10.98
C ALA A 105 12.20 1.92 -11.15
N LEU A 106 11.60 2.73 -10.27
CA LEU A 106 11.80 4.19 -10.23
C LEU A 106 13.25 4.57 -9.86
N SER A 107 13.98 3.73 -9.14
CA SER A 107 15.40 3.94 -8.83
C SER A 107 16.32 3.56 -9.98
N GLY A 108 16.04 2.46 -10.67
CA GLY A 108 16.76 2.03 -11.86
C GLY A 108 16.59 3.01 -13.03
N ALA A 109 15.37 3.53 -13.26
CA ALA A 109 15.11 4.53 -14.29
C ALA A 109 15.90 5.83 -14.08
N SER A 110 16.23 6.19 -12.83
CA SER A 110 17.08 7.35 -12.52
C SER A 110 18.55 7.15 -12.93
N THR A 111 19.03 5.91 -13.09
CA THR A 111 20.44 5.61 -13.43
C THR A 111 20.74 5.61 -14.94
N PHE A 112 19.74 5.44 -15.81
CA PHE A 112 19.91 5.44 -17.27
C PHE A 112 19.62 6.78 -17.96
N GLY A 113 19.20 7.81 -17.20
CA GLY A 113 18.80 9.12 -17.73
C GLY A 113 19.89 10.20 -17.73
N VAL A 114 21.16 9.85 -17.46
CA VAL A 114 22.28 10.81 -17.47
C VAL A 114 23.35 10.31 -18.45
N SER A 115 23.22 10.71 -19.70
CA SER A 115 24.29 10.73 -20.70
C SER A 115 24.09 11.93 -21.61
#